data_AF-A0A7C1T3C0-F1
#
_entry.id   AF-A0A7C1T3C0-F1
#
_cell.length_a   1.000
_cell.length_b   1.000
_cell.length_c   1.000
_cell.angle_alpha   90.00
_cell.angle_beta   90.00
_cell.angle_gamma   90.00
#
_symmetry.space_group_name_H-M   'P 1'
#
loop_
_entity.id
_entity.type
_entity.pdbx_description
1 polymer ?
#
loop_
_entity_poly.entity_id
_entity_poly.type
_entity_poly.pdbx_seq_one_letter_code
_entity_poly.pdbx_strand_id
1 'polypeptide(L)'
;MKRENSPLIVKFLLVPLALWTGLVLVSFQWNQGFIERNTRALAMERARAFFRINQTHRLWNARHGGVYVPVTDKTRPNPYLSFDPTRDIITDTGVKYTKINPAYRPCSNSLRAELSHSSARLSGLTGLR
;
A
#
# COMPACT_ATOMS: atom_id res chain seq x y z
N MET A 1 9.99 -61.17 -29.94
CA MET A 1 8.70 -60.70 -29.39
C MET A 1 8.54 -59.20 -29.68
N LYS A 2 8.13 -58.85 -30.90
CA LYS A 2 8.02 -57.46 -31.39
C LYS A 2 6.61 -56.97 -31.05
N ARG A 3 6.49 -56.04 -30.10
CA ARG A 3 5.20 -55.56 -29.58
C ARG A 3 4.62 -54.55 -30.58
N GLU A 4 3.99 -55.07 -31.62
CA GLU A 4 3.30 -54.30 -32.67
C GLU A 4 1.88 -53.94 -32.20
N ASN A 5 1.76 -53.06 -31.21
CA ASN A 5 0.46 -52.52 -30.75
C ASN A 5 0.57 -51.07 -30.23
N SER A 6 1.60 -50.34 -30.67
CA SER A 6 1.99 -49.05 -30.08
C SER A 6 1.15 -47.84 -30.53
N PRO A 7 0.74 -47.69 -31.81
CA PRO A 7 0.15 -46.41 -32.26
C PRO A 7 -1.35 -46.28 -31.95
N LEU A 8 -2.11 -47.38 -31.90
CA LEU A 8 -3.56 -47.33 -31.66
C LEU A 8 -3.90 -47.05 -30.19
N ILE A 9 -3.16 -47.65 -29.24
CA ILE A 9 -3.35 -47.43 -27.80
C ILE A 9 -2.95 -46.01 -27.42
N VAL A 10 -1.83 -45.51 -27.94
CA VAL A 10 -1.39 -44.12 -27.70
C VAL A 10 -2.41 -43.12 -28.24
N LYS A 11 -2.94 -43.34 -29.45
CA LYS A 11 -4.03 -42.51 -30.00
C LYS A 11 -5.28 -42.55 -29.12
N PHE A 12 -5.66 -43.72 -28.60
CA PHE A 12 -6.80 -43.86 -27.69
C PHE A 12 -6.62 -43.13 -26.36
N LEU A 13 -5.39 -43.03 -25.84
CA LEU A 13 -5.08 -42.29 -24.61
C LEU A 13 -4.96 -40.77 -24.84
N LEU A 14 -4.59 -40.33 -26.04
CA LEU A 14 -4.49 -38.91 -26.38
C LEU A 14 -5.85 -38.21 -26.44
N VAL A 15 -6.92 -38.90 -26.85
CA VAL A 15 -8.27 -38.32 -26.94
C VAL A 15 -8.83 -37.88 -25.57
N PRO A 16 -8.89 -38.73 -24.53
CA PRO A 16 -9.39 -38.31 -23.21
C PRO A 16 -8.45 -37.29 -22.56
N LEU A 17 -7.14 -37.37 -22.81
CA LEU A 17 -6.20 -36.36 -22.34
C LEU A 17 -6.49 -34.99 -22.96
N ALA A 18 -6.64 -34.92 -24.29
CA ALA A 18 -6.97 -33.68 -24.99
C ALA A 18 -8.33 -33.11 -24.56
N LEU A 19 -9.32 -33.99 -24.35
CA LEU A 19 -10.64 -33.61 -23.86
C LEU A 19 -10.57 -33.04 -22.44
N TRP A 20 -9.81 -33.68 -21.54
CA TRP A 20 -9.58 -33.19 -20.19
C TRP A 20 -8.84 -31.85 -20.19
N THR A 21 -7.79 -31.71 -21.00
CA THR A 21 -7.05 -30.45 -21.14
C THR A 21 -7.96 -29.35 -21.65
N GLY A 22 -8.81 -29.63 -22.65
CA GLY A 22 -9.79 -28.67 -23.16
C GLY A 22 -10.79 -28.24 -22.09
N LEU A 23 -11.33 -29.19 -21.31
CA LEU A 23 -12.25 -28.90 -20.21
C LEU A 23 -11.61 -28.00 -19.14
N VAL A 24 -10.37 -28.31 -18.75
CA VAL A 24 -9.61 -27.49 -17.79
C VAL A 24 -9.35 -26.09 -18.34
N LEU A 25 -9.01 -25.96 -19.63
CA LEU A 25 -8.76 -24.66 -20.26
C LEU A 25 -10.01 -23.79 -20.32
N VAL A 26 -11.15 -24.38 -20.70
CA VAL A 26 -12.45 -23.68 -20.71
C VAL A 26 -12.85 -23.24 -19.29
N SER A 27 -12.70 -24.13 -18.32
CA SER A 27 -12.95 -23.82 -16.90
C SER A 27 -12.06 -22.68 -16.40
N PHE A 28 -10.77 -22.71 -16.74
CA PHE A 28 -9.82 -21.67 -16.37
C PHE A 28 -10.18 -20.32 -16.99
N GLN A 29 -10.52 -20.29 -18.27
CA GLN A 29 -10.91 -19.06 -18.97
C GLN A 29 -12.18 -18.45 -18.39
N TRP A 30 -13.16 -19.29 -18.04
CA TRP A 30 -14.38 -18.86 -17.36
C TRP A 30 -14.07 -18.29 -15.97
N ASN A 31 -13.18 -18.94 -15.23
CA ASN A 31 -12.80 -18.53 -13.88
C ASN A 31 -12.07 -17.17 -13.87
N GLN A 32 -11.22 -16.89 -14.86
CA GLN A 32 -10.57 -15.58 -14.97
C GLN A 32 -11.60 -14.44 -15.10
N GLY A 33 -12.60 -14.58 -15.98
CA GLY A 33 -13.65 -13.57 -16.17
C GLY A 33 -14.59 -13.42 -14.97
N PHE A 34 -14.66 -14.41 -14.08
CA PHE A 34 -15.39 -14.36 -12.81
C PHE A 34 -14.60 -13.60 -11.73
N ILE A 35 -13.28 -13.82 -11.66
CA ILE A 35 -12.40 -13.17 -10.69
C ILE A 35 -12.34 -11.66 -10.92
N GLU A 36 -12.23 -11.20 -12.18
CA GLU A 36 -12.07 -9.77 -12.49
C GLU A 36 -13.27 -8.88 -12.11
N ARG A 37 -14.49 -9.40 -12.23
CA ARG A 37 -15.69 -8.61 -11.87
C ARG A 37 -15.84 -8.47 -10.36
N ASN A 38 -15.51 -9.52 -9.62
CA ASN A 38 -15.54 -9.49 -8.15
C ASN A 38 -14.38 -8.69 -7.55
N THR A 39 -13.20 -8.66 -8.20
CA THR A 39 -12.05 -7.91 -7.69
C THR A 39 -12.27 -6.41 -7.69
N ARG A 40 -12.94 -5.83 -8.70
CA ARG A 40 -13.18 -4.38 -8.74
C ARG A 40 -14.15 -3.92 -7.66
N ALA A 41 -15.26 -4.63 -7.47
CA ALA A 41 -16.22 -4.32 -6.41
C ALA A 41 -15.58 -4.44 -5.03
N LEU A 42 -14.82 -5.53 -4.82
CA LEU A 42 -14.10 -5.76 -3.57
C LEU A 42 -13.00 -4.72 -3.32
N ALA A 43 -12.25 -4.33 -4.34
CA ALA A 43 -11.23 -3.28 -4.23
C ALA A 43 -11.85 -1.93 -3.88
N MET A 44 -12.99 -1.59 -4.49
CA MET A 44 -13.69 -0.34 -4.20
C MET A 44 -14.24 -0.30 -2.77
N GLU A 45 -14.86 -1.40 -2.32
CA GLU A 45 -15.33 -1.52 -0.93
C GLU A 45 -14.18 -1.43 0.07
N ARG A 46 -13.06 -2.12 -0.20
CA ARG A 46 -11.85 -2.01 0.62
C ARG A 46 -11.30 -0.59 0.68
N ALA A 47 -11.25 0.11 -0.46
CA ALA A 47 -10.77 1.49 -0.51
C ALA A 47 -11.66 2.44 0.30
N ARG A 48 -13.00 2.30 0.18
CA ARG A 48 -13.96 3.07 0.99
C ARG A 48 -13.82 2.79 2.47
N ALA A 49 -13.69 1.52 2.86
CA ALA A 49 -13.50 1.13 4.25
C ALA A 49 -12.21 1.72 4.83
N PHE A 50 -11.10 1.63 4.09
CA PHE A 50 -9.83 2.22 4.49
C PHE A 50 -9.92 3.75 4.63
N PHE A 51 -10.59 4.42 3.69
CA PHE A 51 -10.81 5.87 3.77
C PHE A 51 -11.61 6.25 5.03
N ARG A 52 -12.69 5.52 5.31
CA ARG A 52 -13.53 5.74 6.50
C ARG A 52 -12.73 5.57 7.79
N ILE A 53 -11.90 4.53 7.88
CA ILE A 53 -11.03 4.30 9.04
C ILE A 53 -10.08 5.49 9.25
N ASN A 54 -9.38 5.93 8.19
CA ASN A 54 -8.49 7.09 8.27
C ASN A 54 -9.22 8.37 8.69
N GLN A 55 -10.42 8.60 8.16
CA GLN A 55 -11.23 9.76 8.53
C GLN A 55 -11.62 9.72 10.01
N THR A 56 -12.07 8.56 10.51
CA THR A 56 -12.39 8.36 11.93
C THR A 56 -11.18 8.61 12.83
N HIS A 57 -9.99 8.11 12.47
CA HIS A 57 -8.77 8.37 13.24
C HIS A 57 -8.40 9.85 13.26
N ARG A 58 -8.53 10.55 12.13
CA ARG A 58 -8.28 12.00 12.07
C ARG A 58 -9.27 12.78 12.92
N LEU A 59 -10.55 12.39 12.89
CA LEU A 59 -11.59 13.04 13.69
C LEU A 59 -11.37 12.80 15.19
N TRP A 60 -11.01 11.58 15.58
CA TRP A 60 -10.65 11.25 16.95
C TRP A 60 -9.47 12.10 17.43
N ASN A 61 -8.36 12.14 16.67
CA ASN A 61 -7.20 12.96 16.98
C ASN A 61 -7.55 14.46 17.10
N ALA A 62 -8.42 14.97 16.23
CA ALA A 62 -8.88 16.36 16.29
C ALA A 62 -9.77 16.64 17.51
N ARG A 63 -10.65 15.71 17.88
CA ARG A 63 -11.52 15.81 19.08
C ARG A 63 -10.70 15.79 20.37
N HIS A 64 -9.61 15.03 20.42
CA HIS A 64 -8.70 15.02 21.56
C HIS A 64 -7.73 16.21 21.60
N GLY A 65 -7.86 17.16 20.67
CA GLY A 65 -7.05 18.39 20.64
C GLY A 65 -5.64 18.18 20.11
N GLY A 66 -5.33 17.04 19.48
CA GLY A 66 -4.01 16.70 18.95
C GLY A 66 -3.21 15.76 19.84
N VAL A 67 -2.06 15.32 19.34
CA VAL A 67 -1.16 14.38 20.03
C VAL A 67 0.15 15.11 20.36
N TYR A 68 0.69 14.89 21.56
CA TYR A 68 1.99 15.44 21.95
C TYR A 68 3.13 14.54 21.49
N VAL A 69 4.13 15.14 20.84
CA VAL A 69 5.32 14.44 20.34
C VAL A 69 6.56 15.21 20.80
N PRO A 70 7.66 14.52 21.19
CA PRO A 70 8.88 15.19 21.61
C PRO A 70 9.42 16.08 20.48
N VAL A 71 9.91 17.26 20.85
CA VAL A 71 10.54 18.19 19.93
C VAL A 71 11.90 17.63 19.54
N THR A 72 12.11 17.44 18.24
CA THR A 72 13.37 16.98 17.65
C THR A 72 13.65 17.78 16.38
N ASP A 73 14.83 17.65 15.77
CA ASP A 73 15.12 18.32 14.49
C ASP A 73 14.11 17.99 13.38
N LYS A 74 13.53 16.78 13.45
CA LYS A 74 12.52 16.27 12.52
C LYS A 74 11.10 16.70 12.90
N THR A 75 10.84 16.95 14.18
CA THR A 75 9.51 17.30 14.71
C THR A 75 9.58 18.66 15.39
N ARG A 76 9.33 19.72 14.61
CA ARG A 76 9.31 21.10 15.10
C ARG A 76 7.91 21.53 15.52
N PRO A 77 7.77 22.43 16.51
CA PRO A 77 6.47 22.98 16.91
C PRO A 77 5.73 23.59 15.74
N ASN A 78 4.42 23.33 15.67
CA ASN A 78 3.57 23.85 14.62
C ASN A 78 3.39 25.38 14.75
N PRO A 79 3.86 26.21 13.79
CA PRO A 79 3.69 27.66 13.83
C PRO A 79 2.22 28.07 13.79
N TYR A 80 1.35 27.28 13.18
CA TYR A 80 -0.09 27.56 13.08
C TYR A 80 -0.87 27.27 14.37
N LEU A 81 -0.23 26.70 15.39
CA LEU A 81 -0.81 26.52 16.73
C LEU A 81 -0.20 27.50 17.75
N SER A 82 0.45 28.57 17.29
CA SER A 82 1.07 29.58 18.17
C SER A 82 0.10 30.28 19.12
N PHE A 83 -1.18 30.33 18.77
CA PHE A 83 -2.23 30.89 19.62
C PHE A 83 -2.70 29.94 20.74
N ASP A 84 -2.36 28.65 20.68
CA ASP A 84 -2.74 27.67 21.70
C ASP A 84 -1.68 27.66 22.83
N PRO A 85 -2.03 28.10 24.05
CA PRO A 85 -1.10 28.12 25.18
C PRO A 85 -0.68 26.71 25.63
N THR A 86 -1.44 25.67 25.26
CA THR A 86 -1.13 24.26 25.56
C THR A 86 -0.33 23.59 24.44
N ARG A 87 0.17 24.33 23.43
CA ARG A 87 0.91 23.75 22.31
C ARG A 87 2.20 23.05 22.75
N ASP A 88 3.00 23.72 23.57
CA ASP A 88 4.29 23.20 24.00
C ASP A 88 4.24 22.93 25.51
N ILE A 89 4.59 21.71 25.91
CA ILE A 89 4.67 21.31 27.31
C ILE A 89 6.08 20.84 27.62
N ILE A 90 6.51 21.05 28.87
CA ILE A 90 7.77 20.54 29.39
C ILE A 90 7.42 19.56 30.49
N THR A 91 7.89 18.32 30.38
CA THR A 91 7.70 17.32 31.43
C THR A 91 8.65 17.59 32.60
N ASP A 92 8.37 17.04 33.77
CA ASP A 92 9.22 17.17 34.97
C ASP A 92 10.67 16.68 34.75
N THR A 93 10.89 15.85 33.72
CA THR A 93 12.19 15.37 33.27
C THR A 93 12.93 16.33 32.32
N GLY A 94 12.38 17.51 32.04
CA GLY A 94 12.94 18.53 31.16
C GLY A 94 12.72 18.29 29.66
N VAL A 95 12.01 17.23 29.26
CA VAL A 95 11.73 16.93 27.85
C VAL A 95 10.62 17.85 27.33
N LYS A 96 10.90 18.53 26.21
CA LYS A 96 9.94 19.40 25.53
C LYS A 96 9.10 18.60 24.54
N TYR A 97 7.78 18.67 24.67
CA TYR A 97 6.82 18.12 23.73
C TYR A 97 6.07 19.24 23.02
N THR A 98 5.65 18.99 21.79
CA THR A 98 4.78 19.87 21.03
C THR A 98 3.56 19.12 20.51
N LYS A 99 2.43 19.81 20.51
CA LYS A 99 1.15 19.31 20.02
C LYS A 99 1.12 19.32 18.50
N ILE A 100 0.88 18.15 17.91
CA ILE A 100 0.68 17.98 16.47
C ILE A 100 -0.78 17.62 16.17
N ASN A 101 -1.34 18.27 15.15
CA ASN A 101 -2.65 17.92 14.59
C ASN A 101 -2.41 17.22 13.25
N PRO A 102 -3.10 16.12 12.91
CA PRO A 102 -3.02 15.49 11.58
C PRO A 102 -3.31 16.42 10.39
N ALA A 103 -4.01 17.54 10.60
CA ALA A 103 -4.19 18.58 9.59
C ALA A 103 -2.90 19.37 9.28
N TYR A 104 -1.94 19.35 10.21
CA TYR A 104 -0.64 19.97 10.03
C TYR A 104 0.32 18.97 9.36
N ARG A 105 0.76 19.29 8.15
CA ARG A 105 1.81 18.55 7.44
C ARG A 105 3.15 19.29 7.56
N PRO A 106 4.01 18.97 8.54
CA PRO A 106 5.40 19.42 8.56
C PRO A 106 6.31 18.69 7.56
N CYS A 107 5.79 17.65 6.88
CA CYS A 107 6.56 16.74 6.02
C CYS A 107 7.12 17.37 4.73
N SER A 108 6.65 18.55 4.28
CA SER A 108 7.12 19.13 3.00
C SER A 108 8.64 19.35 2.97
N ASN A 109 9.25 19.58 4.13
CA ASN A 109 10.66 19.91 4.20
C ASN A 109 11.53 18.65 4.35
N SER A 110 11.08 17.65 5.11
CA SER A 110 11.80 16.37 5.27
C SER A 110 11.74 15.52 4.01
N LEU A 111 10.59 15.46 3.33
CA LEU A 111 10.43 14.70 2.10
C LEU A 111 11.30 15.25 0.97
N ARG A 112 11.47 16.57 0.92
CA ARG A 112 12.31 17.22 -0.10
C ARG A 112 13.80 16.95 0.11
N ALA A 113 14.27 16.88 1.36
CA ALA A 113 15.65 16.48 1.68
C ALA A 113 15.92 15.02 1.30
N GLU A 114 14.97 14.13 1.54
CA GLU A 114 15.10 12.70 1.22
C GLU A 114 15.00 12.42 -0.29
N LEU A 115 14.13 13.16 -1.01
CA LEU A 115 14.06 13.14 -2.47
C LEU A 115 15.30 13.76 -3.12
N SER A 116 15.92 14.77 -2.52
CA SER A 116 17.18 15.34 -3.03
C SER A 116 18.32 14.31 -3.00
N HIS A 117 18.42 13.50 -1.95
CA HIS A 117 19.44 12.44 -1.86
C HIS A 117 19.17 11.26 -2.80
N SER A 118 17.91 10.92 -3.04
CA SER A 118 17.54 9.79 -3.90
C SER A 118 17.51 10.16 -5.40
N SER A 119 17.10 11.37 -5.77
CA SER A 119 17.21 11.87 -7.16
C SER A 119 18.68 12.03 -7.62
N ALA A 120 19.58 12.39 -6.70
CA ALA A 120 21.03 12.38 -6.96
C ALA A 120 21.55 10.96 -7.28
N ARG A 121 20.99 9.91 -6.65
CA ARG A 121 21.33 8.50 -6.97
C ARG A 121 20.75 8.02 -8.30
N LEU A 122 19.57 8.49 -8.69
CA LEU A 122 18.93 8.07 -9.93
C LEU A 122 19.55 8.72 -11.18
N SER A 123 20.17 9.90 -11.03
CA SER A 123 20.82 10.60 -12.16
C SER A 123 22.07 9.86 -12.69
N GLY A 124 22.65 8.94 -11.92
CA GLY A 124 23.79 8.12 -12.35
C GLY A 124 23.43 6.90 -13.21
N LEU A 125 22.14 6.56 -13.36
CA LEU A 125 21.71 5.34 -14.08
C LEU A 125 21.11 5.62 -15.47
N THR A 126 21.06 6.88 -15.89
CA THR A 126 20.53 7.29 -17.21
C THR A 126 21.61 7.49 -18.28
N GLY A 127 22.85 7.09 -18.00
CA GLY A 127 24.03 7.31 -18.84
C GLY A 127 24.62 6.06 -19.51
N LEU A 128 23.82 5.01 -19.74
CA LEU A 128 24.24 3.87 -20.59
C LEU A 128 23.18 3.64 -21.67
N ARG A 129 23.31 4.39 -22.76
CA ARG A 129 22.72 4.09 -24.06
C ARG A 129 23.82 4.14 -25.10
#